data_AF-A0A351K3L9-F1
#
_entry.id   AF-A0A351K3L9-F1
#
_cell.length_a   1.000
_cell.length_b   1.000
_cell.length_c   1.000
_cell.angle_alpha   90.00
_cell.angle_beta   90.00
_cell.angle_gamma   90.00
#
_symmetry.space_group_name_H-M   'P 1'
#
loop_
_entity.id
_entity.type
_entity.pdbx_description
1 polymer ?
#
loop_
_entity_poly.entity_id
_entity_poly.type
_entity_poly.pdbx_seq_one_letter_code
_entity_poly.pdbx_strand_id
1 'polypeptide(L)' 'YDPRQHAVSLAYVVPVDGECQPTQKALDLSWFSPQEAVSDAVRQQMTSGHDRLIRLALAHVGQLP' A
#
# COMPACT_ATOMS: atom_id res chain seq x y z
N TYR A 1 -8.76 -6.02 -9.05
CA TYR A 1 -9.96 -6.85 -9.32
C TYR A 1 -10.19 -7.73 -8.11
N ASP A 2 -11.39 -7.70 -7.52
CA ASP A 2 -11.79 -8.61 -6.46
C ASP A 2 -12.72 -9.68 -7.07
N PRO A 3 -12.35 -10.97 -7.07
CA PRO A 3 -13.16 -12.02 -7.68
C PRO A 3 -14.48 -12.28 -6.94
N ARG A 4 -14.64 -11.76 -5.72
CA ARG A 4 -15.83 -12.01 -4.88
C ARG A 4 -16.97 -11.05 -5.19
N GLN A 5 -16.65 -9.83 -5.65
CA GLN A 5 -17.63 -8.76 -5.85
C GLN A 5 -17.07 -7.60 -6.68
N HIS A 6 -17.97 -6.80 -7.26
CA HIS A 6 -17.60 -5.51 -7.83
C HIS A 6 -17.43 -4.47 -6.71
N ALA A 7 -16.18 -4.18 -6.36
CA ALA A 7 -15.82 -3.24 -5.31
C ALA A 7 -15.38 -1.88 -5.87
N VAL A 8 -16.01 -0.81 -5.37
CA VAL A 8 -15.57 0.57 -5.59
C VAL A 8 -14.98 1.08 -4.28
N SER A 9 -13.71 1.45 -4.30
CA SER A 9 -12.96 1.86 -3.11
C SER A 9 -12.53 3.32 -3.19
N LEU A 10 -12.69 4.05 -2.08
CA LEU A 10 -12.06 5.35 -1.88
C LEU A 10 -10.66 5.12 -1.29
N ALA A 11 -9.66 5.77 -1.87
CA ALA A 11 -8.27 5.65 -1.44
C ALA A 11 -7.78 6.97 -0.84
N TYR A 12 -7.06 6.89 0.29
CA TYR A 12 -6.56 8.04 1.05
C TYR A 12 -5.10 7.82 1.44
N VAL A 13 -4.34 8.90 1.52
CA VAL A 13 -3.05 8.92 2.22
C VAL A 13 -3.31 9.45 3.62
N VAL A 14 -3.04 8.62 4.62
CA VAL A 14 -3.29 8.95 6.03
C VAL A 14 -1.94 8.97 6.74
N PRO A 15 -1.42 10.15 7.13
CA PRO A 15 -0.30 10.24 8.03
C PRO A 15 -0.65 9.57 9.36
N VAL A 16 0.27 8.79 9.91
CA VAL A 16 0.09 8.14 11.22
C VAL A 16 1.22 8.60 12.13
N ASP A 17 0.84 9.18 13.26
CA ASP A 17 1.76 9.54 14.33
C ASP A 17 1.82 8.41 15.37
N GLY A 18 3.01 8.18 15.94
CA GLY A 18 3.23 7.18 16.99
C GLY A 18 3.61 5.78 16.48
N GLU A 19 3.62 4.80 17.38
CA GLU A 19 3.97 3.42 17.05
C GLU A 19 2.78 2.65 16.51
N CYS A 20 2.98 1.97 15.37
CA CYS A 20 2.01 1.04 14.80
C CYS A 20 2.36 -0.39 15.15
N GLN A 21 1.37 -1.17 15.59
CA GLN A 21 1.51 -2.60 15.84
C GLN A 21 0.54 -3.38 14.96
N PRO A 22 0.92 -4.58 14.45
CA PRO A 22 0.03 -5.41 13.66
C PRO A 22 -1.21 -5.83 14.49
N THR A 23 -2.38 -5.85 13.84
CA THR A 23 -3.63 -6.31 14.46
C THR A 23 -3.79 -7.83 14.32
N GLN A 24 -4.82 -8.42 14.93
CA GLN A 24 -5.04 -9.88 14.97
C GLN A 24 -5.03 -10.61 13.62
N LYS A 25 -5.28 -9.90 12.50
CA LYS A 25 -5.30 -10.49 11.15
C LYS A 25 -4.06 -10.15 10.31
N ALA A 26 -3.12 -9.37 10.84
CA ALA A 26 -1.86 -9.06 10.20
C ALA A 26 -0.75 -9.86 10.89
N LEU A 27 0.05 -10.57 10.10
CA LEU A 27 1.21 -11.32 10.63
C LEU A 27 2.35 -10.37 11.02
N ASP A 28 2.54 -9.30 10.25
CA ASP A 28 3.60 -8.32 10.46
C ASP A 28 3.20 -6.94 9.93
N LEU A 29 3.93 -5.90 10.37
CA LEU A 29 3.86 -4.54 9.87
C LEU A 29 5.28 -4.02 9.64
N SER A 30 5.57 -3.59 8.42
CA SER A 30 6.86 -3.02 8.05
C SER A 30 6.68 -1.67 7.36
N TRP A 31 7.55 -0.73 7.70
CA TRP A 31 7.64 0.56 7.04
C TRP A 31 8.66 0.49 5.89
N PHE A 32 8.31 1.11 4.77
CA PHE A 32 9.16 1.18 3.58
C PHE A 32 9.36 2.64 3.17
N SER A 33 10.54 2.97 2.67
CA SER A 33 10.75 4.20 1.91
C SER A 33 9.99 4.16 0.57
N PRO A 34 9.77 5.31 -0.09
CA PRO A 34 9.12 5.34 -1.39
C PRO A 34 9.81 4.46 -2.45
N GLN A 35 11.15 4.44 -2.47
CA GLN A 35 11.95 3.62 -3.38
C GLN A 35 11.76 2.13 -3.13
N GLU A 36 11.77 1.70 -1.87
CA GLU A 36 11.54 0.30 -1.51
C GLU A 36 10.11 -0.13 -1.83
N ALA A 37 9.13 0.72 -1.55
CA ALA A 37 7.71 0.43 -1.76
C ALA A 37 7.35 0.18 -3.23
N VAL A 38 8.10 0.77 -4.18
CA VAL A 38 7.93 0.54 -5.63
C VAL A 38 8.88 -0.51 -6.21
N SER A 39 9.73 -1.13 -5.38
CA SER A 39 10.62 -2.19 -5.84
C SER A 39 9.84 -3.42 -6.32
N ASP A 40 10.38 -4.16 -7.27
CA ASP A 40 9.73 -5.36 -7.80
C ASP A 40 9.49 -6.41 -6.70
N ALA A 41 10.44 -6.55 -5.76
CA ALA A 41 10.33 -7.47 -4.65
C ALA A 41 9.12 -7.18 -3.74
N VAL A 42 8.82 -5.91 -3.47
CA VAL A 42 7.65 -5.52 -2.67
C VAL A 42 6.37 -5.60 -3.51
N ARG A 43 6.41 -5.14 -4.77
CA ARG A 43 5.24 -5.14 -5.66
C ARG A 43 4.72 -6.55 -5.94
N GLN A 44 5.59 -7.55 -6.05
CA GLN A 44 5.20 -8.94 -6.28
C GLN A 44 4.46 -9.57 -5.09
N GLN A 45 4.59 -9.02 -3.89
CA GLN A 45 3.85 -9.46 -2.70
C GLN A 45 2.44 -8.87 -2.64
N MET A 46 2.17 -7.83 -3.44
CA MET A 46 0.86 -7.17 -3.48
C MET A 46 -0.11 -7.90 -4.39
N THR A 47 -1.36 -8.03 -3.96
CA THR A 47 -2.42 -8.67 -4.72
C THR A 47 -3.39 -7.65 -5.30
N SER A 48 -4.26 -8.11 -6.20
CA SER A 48 -5.42 -7.35 -6.68
C SER A 48 -5.15 -5.98 -7.32
N GLY A 49 -3.90 -5.68 -7.68
CA GLY A 49 -3.46 -4.42 -8.26
C GLY A 49 -3.16 -3.32 -7.23
N HIS A 50 -2.96 -3.67 -5.95
CA HIS A 50 -2.60 -2.69 -4.92
C HIS A 50 -1.27 -1.99 -5.19
N ASP A 51 -0.35 -2.62 -5.94
CA ASP A 51 0.91 -2.00 -6.38
C ASP A 51 0.66 -0.72 -7.19
N ARG A 52 -0.38 -0.72 -8.03
CA ARG A 52 -0.79 0.46 -8.79
C ARG A 52 -1.36 1.54 -7.89
N LEU A 53 -2.15 1.18 -6.88
CA LEU A 53 -2.71 2.15 -5.93
C LEU A 53 -1.60 2.86 -5.15
N ILE A 54 -0.57 2.12 -4.70
CA ILE A 54 0.59 2.70 -4.01
C ILE A 54 1.35 3.67 -4.92
N ARG A 55 1.62 3.31 -6.19
CA ARG A 55 2.27 4.23 -7.14
C ARG A 55 1.45 5.51 -7.38
N LEU A 56 0.12 5.39 -7.47
CA LEU A 56 -0.76 6.55 -7.62
C LEU A 56 -0.75 7.44 -6.36
N ALA A 57 -0.75 6.82 -5.16
CA ALA A 57 -0.67 7.55 -3.90
C ALA A 57 0.67 8.30 -3.78
N LEU A 58 1.79 7.63 -4.08
CA LEU A 58 3.12 8.26 -4.10
C LEU A 58 3.20 9.40 -5.12
N ALA A 59 2.65 9.20 -6.32
CA ALA A 59 2.58 10.27 -7.33
C ALA A 59 1.75 11.46 -6.84
N HIS A 60 0.61 11.20 -6.20
CA HIS A 60 -0.28 12.24 -5.67
C HIS A 60 0.41 13.09 -4.59
N VAL A 61 1.27 12.51 -3.76
CA VAL A 61 2.04 13.24 -2.74
C VAL A 61 3.42 13.72 -3.23
N GLY A 62 3.73 13.56 -4.52
CA GLY A 62 4.99 14.00 -5.11
C GLY A 62 6.23 13.20 -4.67
N GLN A 63 6.05 11.95 -4.26
CA GLN A 63 7.11 11.06 -3.76
C GLN A 63 7.33 9.82 -4.65
N LEU A 64 6.76 9.78 -5.86
CA LEU A 64 7.03 8.69 -6.78
C LEU A 64 8.46 8.83 -7.33
N PRO A 65 9.35 7.83 -7.12
CA PRO A 65 10.72 7.86 -7.61
C PRO A 65 10.83 7.77 -9.14
#